data_AF-A0A0D1YPB6-F1
#
_entry.id   AF-A0A0D1YPB6-F1
#
_cell.length_a   1.000
_cell.length_b   1.000
_cell.length_c   1.000
_cell.angle_alpha   90.00
_cell.angle_beta   90.00
_cell.angle_gamma   90.00
#
_symmetry.space_group_name_H-M   'P 1'
#
loop_
_entity.id
_entity.type
_entity.pdbx_description
1 polymer ?
#
loop_
_entity_poly.entity_id
_entity_poly.type
_entity_poly.pdbx_seq_one_letter_code
_entity_poly.pdbx_strand_id
1 'polypeptide(L)'
;MAPLSPASIKAAIERLKAYKPPPTVWPSMPLSRKAAVLIVLFADTNGELRVVITMRASTLSSYSGHAALPGGKAEEGETPFEVARREASEEIGLPRRDGALPEPFHVEHLCEMPTNLAKTELVVRPCVALLHSYDPKTGLDASVAERLLPRLDAREVAAVFSAPFKNFLYHEDLPDQPDLPGEPSDWYKGAWTDWHENQWRMHNFFVPVTNQVVTKPKKDDDQKAVADNLDKLSRYRVFGMTARILVDAARYAYNQEPTFEHNSHFGDEEMITRLRKLGRLGDIRKRTDVLTKDDLVKAANL
;
A
#
# COMPACT_ATOMS: atom_id res chain seq x y z
N MET A 1 -25.26 0.81 17.35
CA MET A 1 -24.33 0.11 16.43
C MET A 1 -23.25 -0.53 17.29
N ALA A 2 -22.99 -1.82 17.12
CA ALA A 2 -22.13 -2.58 18.04
C ALA A 2 -20.65 -2.14 17.92
N PRO A 3 -19.90 -2.04 19.02
CA PRO A 3 -18.47 -1.78 18.99
C PRO A 3 -17.77 -2.97 18.33
N LEU A 4 -16.84 -2.72 17.41
CA LEU A 4 -16.06 -3.77 16.78
C LEU A 4 -15.22 -4.43 17.87
N SER A 5 -15.47 -5.72 18.09
CA SER A 5 -14.72 -6.53 19.02
C SER A 5 -13.60 -7.27 18.28
N PRO A 6 -12.60 -7.82 19.00
CA PRO A 6 -11.50 -8.62 18.45
C PRO A 6 -11.92 -9.73 17.45
N ALA A 7 -13.18 -10.17 17.48
CA ALA A 7 -13.75 -11.13 16.55
C ALA A 7 -13.80 -10.61 15.09
N SER A 8 -14.08 -9.31 14.87
CA SER A 8 -14.15 -8.75 13.52
C SER A 8 -12.78 -8.75 12.84
N ILE A 9 -11.72 -8.56 13.62
CA ILE A 9 -10.35 -8.48 13.13
C ILE A 9 -9.78 -9.86 12.86
N LYS A 10 -10.02 -10.80 13.78
CA LYS A 10 -9.73 -12.21 13.54
C LYS A 10 -10.41 -12.67 12.26
N ALA A 11 -11.70 -12.36 12.09
CA ALA A 11 -12.41 -12.69 10.86
C ALA A 11 -11.78 -12.03 9.61
N ALA A 12 -11.30 -10.79 9.72
CA ALA A 12 -10.63 -10.12 8.60
C ALA A 12 -9.32 -10.80 8.20
N ILE A 13 -8.48 -11.16 9.18
CA ILE A 13 -7.25 -11.92 8.96
C ILE A 13 -7.56 -13.29 8.34
N GLU A 14 -8.54 -14.03 8.88
CA GLU A 14 -8.93 -15.35 8.34
C GLU A 14 -9.46 -15.25 6.91
N ARG A 15 -10.21 -14.20 6.55
CA ARG A 15 -10.63 -13.98 5.16
C ARG A 15 -9.44 -13.76 4.24
N LEU A 16 -8.48 -12.93 4.65
CA LEU A 16 -7.24 -12.70 3.90
C LEU A 16 -6.45 -14.00 3.71
N LYS A 17 -6.30 -14.82 4.75
CA LYS A 17 -5.67 -16.17 4.65
C LYS A 17 -6.42 -17.09 3.69
N ALA A 18 -7.74 -17.02 3.68
CA ALA A 18 -8.59 -17.81 2.79
C ALA A 18 -8.70 -17.23 1.37
N TYR A 19 -8.03 -16.11 1.06
CA TYR A 19 -8.14 -15.47 -0.24
C TYR A 19 -7.61 -16.36 -1.36
N LYS A 20 -8.45 -16.57 -2.37
CA LYS A 20 -8.09 -17.26 -3.61
C LYS A 20 -7.97 -16.22 -4.71
N PRO A 21 -6.74 -15.83 -5.12
CA PRO A 21 -6.59 -14.86 -6.18
C PRO A 21 -7.12 -15.40 -7.51
N PRO A 22 -7.67 -14.52 -8.38
CA PRO A 22 -7.94 -14.89 -9.76
C PRO A 22 -6.63 -15.24 -10.50
N PRO A 23 -6.70 -15.86 -11.69
CA PRO A 23 -5.53 -16.04 -12.54
C PRO A 23 -4.78 -14.72 -12.72
N THR A 24 -3.46 -14.77 -12.52
CA THR A 24 -2.62 -13.58 -12.52
C THR A 24 -1.76 -13.49 -13.77
N VAL A 25 -1.60 -12.28 -14.31
CA VAL A 25 -0.69 -11.99 -15.42
C VAL A 25 0.78 -11.99 -14.99
N TRP A 26 1.08 -11.97 -13.68
CA TRP A 26 2.44 -11.82 -13.15
C TRP A 26 3.49 -12.74 -13.80
N PRO A 27 3.28 -14.07 -13.93
CA PRO A 27 4.32 -14.96 -14.47
C PRO A 27 4.67 -14.60 -15.91
N SER A 28 3.67 -14.17 -16.68
CA SER A 28 3.83 -13.86 -18.09
C SER A 28 4.52 -12.51 -18.33
N MET A 29 4.51 -11.58 -17.36
CA MET A 29 5.02 -10.22 -17.57
C MET A 29 6.54 -10.19 -17.77
N PRO A 30 7.08 -9.26 -18.56
CA PRO A 30 8.52 -9.03 -18.62
C PRO A 30 9.05 -8.51 -17.28
N LEU A 31 10.27 -8.89 -16.90
CA LEU A 31 10.90 -8.46 -15.64
C LEU A 31 10.90 -6.92 -15.49
N SER A 32 11.16 -6.21 -16.59
CA SER A 32 11.19 -4.73 -16.64
C SER A 32 9.87 -4.06 -16.25
N ARG A 33 8.77 -4.82 -16.19
CA ARG A 33 7.42 -4.33 -15.85
C ARG A 33 6.87 -4.92 -14.56
N LYS A 34 7.57 -5.85 -13.91
CA LYS A 34 7.13 -6.45 -12.65
C LYS A 34 7.52 -5.57 -11.47
N ALA A 35 6.55 -5.28 -10.61
CA ALA A 35 6.78 -4.63 -9.33
C ALA A 35 5.86 -5.21 -8.26
N ALA A 36 6.27 -5.24 -7.00
CA ALA A 36 5.42 -5.69 -5.91
C ALA A 36 5.45 -4.70 -4.75
N VAL A 37 4.35 -4.64 -4.00
CA VAL A 37 4.21 -3.79 -2.82
C VAL A 37 3.72 -4.62 -1.64
N LEU A 38 4.16 -4.28 -0.43
CA LEU A 38 3.80 -4.95 0.80
C LEU A 38 2.76 -4.13 1.58
N ILE A 39 1.58 -4.71 1.79
CA ILE A 39 0.59 -4.24 2.76
C ILE A 39 0.94 -4.89 4.09
N VAL A 40 1.72 -4.18 4.92
CA VAL A 40 2.07 -4.62 6.27
C VAL A 40 0.94 -4.23 7.21
N LEU A 41 0.16 -5.23 7.62
CA LEU A 41 -0.88 -5.09 8.64
C LEU A 41 -0.30 -5.41 10.02
N PHE A 42 -0.73 -4.69 11.05
CA PHE A 42 -0.42 -5.01 12.45
C PHE A 42 -1.59 -4.60 13.34
N ALA A 43 -1.71 -5.22 14.52
CA ALA A 43 -2.67 -4.81 15.53
C ALA A 43 -2.07 -3.69 16.37
N ASP A 44 -2.83 -2.62 16.62
CA ASP A 44 -2.44 -1.59 17.59
C ASP A 44 -2.81 -1.98 19.03
N THR A 45 -2.55 -1.08 19.97
CA THR A 45 -2.83 -1.28 21.40
C THR A 45 -4.32 -1.44 21.72
N ASN A 46 -5.20 -0.98 20.84
CA ASN A 46 -6.65 -1.18 20.95
C ASN A 46 -7.09 -2.49 20.26
N GLY A 47 -6.13 -3.21 19.67
CA GLY A 47 -6.34 -4.43 18.92
C GLY A 47 -6.79 -4.20 17.48
N GLU A 48 -6.90 -2.96 17.01
CA GLU A 48 -7.38 -2.61 15.67
C GLU A 48 -6.29 -2.80 14.60
N LEU A 49 -6.67 -3.25 13.40
CA LEU A 49 -5.70 -3.40 12.31
C LEU A 49 -5.31 -2.04 11.76
N ARG A 50 -4.00 -1.80 11.73
CA ARG A 50 -3.37 -0.68 11.06
C ARG A 50 -2.53 -1.16 9.89
N VAL A 51 -2.31 -0.27 8.93
CA VAL A 51 -1.42 -0.51 7.78
C VAL A 51 -0.23 0.45 7.83
N VAL A 52 0.96 -0.05 7.54
CA VAL A 52 2.18 0.76 7.39
C VAL A 52 2.22 1.43 6.02
N ILE A 53 2.52 2.72 5.99
CA ILE A 53 2.63 3.53 4.76
C ILE A 53 3.91 4.38 4.83
N THR A 54 4.60 4.50 3.70
CA THR A 54 5.82 5.31 3.57
C THR A 54 5.53 6.61 2.83
N MET A 55 6.31 7.64 3.11
CA MET A 55 6.39 8.86 2.32
C MET A 55 7.68 8.83 1.52
N ARG A 56 7.59 8.88 0.18
CA ARG A 56 8.78 8.84 -0.69
C ARG A 56 9.63 10.09 -0.54
N ALA A 57 10.95 9.92 -0.52
CA ALA A 57 11.92 11.01 -0.48
C ALA A 57 11.80 11.95 -1.69
N SER A 58 12.12 13.23 -1.49
CA SER A 58 12.01 14.28 -2.51
C SER A 58 13.03 14.15 -3.65
N THR A 59 14.15 13.47 -3.38
CA THR A 59 15.28 13.25 -4.30
C THR A 59 14.98 12.22 -5.39
N LEU A 60 13.85 11.52 -5.31
CA LEU A 60 13.45 10.55 -6.32
C LEU A 60 12.85 11.27 -7.54
N SER A 61 13.33 10.89 -8.73
CA SER A 61 12.94 11.46 -10.02
C SER A 61 11.46 11.27 -10.39
N SER A 62 10.70 10.51 -9.60
CA SER A 62 9.27 10.30 -9.79
C SER A 62 8.53 10.17 -8.44
N TYR A 63 7.36 10.78 -8.37
CA TYR A 63 6.41 10.69 -7.24
C TYR A 63 6.99 11.14 -5.88
N SER A 64 7.83 12.18 -5.89
CA SER A 64 8.41 12.79 -4.68
C SER A 64 7.31 13.26 -3.71
N GLY A 65 7.45 12.93 -2.42
CA GLY A 65 6.49 13.31 -1.39
C GLY A 65 5.12 12.64 -1.50
N HIS A 66 4.96 11.59 -2.32
CA HIS A 66 3.74 10.81 -2.35
C HIS A 66 3.78 9.69 -1.32
N ALA A 67 2.64 9.42 -0.70
CA ALA A 67 2.47 8.23 0.12
C ALA A 67 2.46 6.97 -0.74
N ALA A 68 3.18 5.93 -0.31
CA ALA A 68 3.29 4.65 -0.99
C ALA A 68 3.27 3.49 0.01
N LEU A 69 2.93 2.31 -0.49
CA LEU A 69 3.23 1.07 0.23
C LEU A 69 4.70 0.72 -0.03
N PRO A 70 5.41 0.12 0.94
CA PRO A 70 6.77 -0.37 0.72
C PRO A 70 6.81 -1.30 -0.49
N GLY A 71 7.72 -1.08 -1.43
CA GLY A 71 7.76 -1.88 -2.64
C GLY A 71 8.48 -1.25 -3.82
N GLY A 72 8.77 -2.09 -4.81
CA GLY A 72 9.60 -1.72 -5.94
C GLY A 72 9.59 -2.78 -7.04
N LYS A 73 10.60 -2.72 -7.90
CA LYS A 73 10.67 -3.56 -9.11
C LYS A 73 11.20 -4.95 -8.75
N ALA A 74 10.76 -5.95 -9.48
CA ALA A 74 11.26 -7.31 -9.31
C ALA A 74 12.69 -7.46 -9.85
N GLU A 75 13.49 -8.28 -9.17
CA GLU A 75 14.74 -8.84 -9.67
C GLU A 75 14.51 -10.25 -10.24
N GLU A 76 15.52 -10.78 -10.93
CA GLU A 76 15.42 -12.07 -11.60
C GLU A 76 15.19 -13.21 -10.58
N GLY A 77 14.17 -14.03 -10.85
CA GLY A 77 13.83 -15.19 -10.00
C GLY A 77 12.96 -14.87 -8.78
N GLU A 78 12.69 -13.59 -8.46
CA GLU A 78 11.88 -13.24 -7.30
C GLU A 78 10.38 -13.53 -7.51
N THR A 79 9.76 -14.16 -6.52
CA THR A 79 8.29 -14.18 -6.36
C THR A 79 7.78 -12.80 -5.92
N PRO A 80 6.50 -12.45 -6.14
CA PRO A 80 5.97 -11.16 -5.71
C PRO A 80 6.22 -10.85 -4.23
N PHE A 81 6.04 -11.84 -3.37
CA PHE A 81 6.25 -11.67 -1.94
C PHE A 81 7.72 -11.44 -1.57
N GLU A 82 8.66 -12.11 -2.26
CA GLU A 82 10.10 -11.87 -2.07
C GLU A 82 10.50 -10.45 -2.48
N VAL A 83 9.99 -9.95 -3.61
CA VAL A 83 10.18 -8.55 -4.03
C VAL A 83 9.67 -7.61 -2.93
N ALA A 84 8.43 -7.81 -2.49
CA ALA A 84 7.78 -6.96 -1.48
C ALA A 84 8.53 -6.97 -0.13
N ARG A 85 9.02 -8.14 0.32
CA ARG A 85 9.82 -8.27 1.55
C ARG A 85 11.22 -7.68 1.42
N ARG A 86 11.85 -7.81 0.25
CA ARG A 86 13.14 -7.16 -0.04
C ARG A 86 13.01 -5.65 0.09
N GLU A 87 12.07 -5.07 -0.65
CA GLU A 87 11.87 -3.62 -0.73
C GLU A 87 11.46 -3.06 0.64
N ALA A 88 10.58 -3.76 1.38
CA ALA A 88 10.27 -3.37 2.77
C ALA A 88 11.50 -3.44 3.71
N SER A 89 12.43 -4.37 3.47
CA SER A 89 13.67 -4.43 4.24
C SER A 89 14.62 -3.27 3.92
N GLU A 90 14.63 -2.79 2.68
CA GLU A 90 15.49 -1.70 2.22
C GLU A 90 14.91 -0.34 2.65
N GLU A 91 13.61 -0.13 2.43
CA GLU A 91 12.93 1.13 2.68
C GLU A 91 12.64 1.39 4.17
N ILE A 92 12.11 0.39 4.87
CA ILE A 92 11.60 0.55 6.26
C ILE A 92 12.32 -0.31 7.29
N GLY A 93 13.35 -1.05 6.88
CA GLY A 93 14.15 -1.88 7.78
C GLY A 93 13.46 -3.14 8.27
N LEU A 94 12.33 -3.54 7.67
CA LEU A 94 11.60 -4.76 8.01
C LEU A 94 12.38 -5.99 7.51
N PRO A 95 13.05 -6.78 8.37
CA PRO A 95 13.96 -7.83 7.94
C PRO A 95 13.29 -8.84 6.99
N ARG A 96 14.03 -9.26 5.95
CA ARG A 96 13.54 -10.24 4.97
C ARG A 96 13.25 -11.62 5.56
N ARG A 97 13.95 -12.00 6.63
CA ARG A 97 13.84 -13.29 7.30
C ARG A 97 13.37 -13.09 8.74
N ASP A 98 12.44 -13.93 9.18
CA ASP A 98 11.84 -13.77 10.51
C ASP A 98 12.84 -14.01 11.64
N GLY A 99 13.85 -14.87 11.45
CA GLY A 99 14.91 -15.08 12.45
C GLY A 99 15.82 -13.86 12.73
N ALA A 100 15.66 -12.77 11.98
CA ALA A 100 16.35 -11.50 12.23
C ALA A 100 15.45 -10.46 12.93
N LEU A 101 14.16 -10.76 13.10
CA LEU A 101 13.26 -9.94 13.89
C LEU A 101 13.51 -10.19 15.38
N PRO A 102 13.46 -9.15 16.23
CA PRO A 102 13.46 -9.35 17.68
C PRO A 102 12.16 -10.05 18.09
N GLU A 103 12.23 -10.96 19.07
CA GLU A 103 11.03 -11.51 19.70
C GLU A 103 10.15 -10.38 20.28
N PRO A 104 8.80 -10.44 20.16
CA PRO A 104 7.98 -11.53 19.61
C PRO A 104 7.64 -11.39 18.11
N PHE A 105 8.34 -10.53 17.38
CA PHE A 105 7.92 -10.14 16.04
C PHE A 105 8.15 -11.25 15.01
N HIS A 106 7.13 -11.54 14.21
CA HIS A 106 7.26 -12.37 13.00
C HIS A 106 6.27 -11.88 11.94
N VAL A 107 6.59 -12.15 10.68
CA VAL A 107 5.78 -11.69 9.55
C VAL A 107 5.14 -12.88 8.85
N GLU A 108 3.82 -12.97 8.94
CA GLU A 108 3.03 -14.00 8.28
C GLU A 108 2.55 -13.50 6.90
N HIS A 109 2.87 -14.22 5.83
CA HIS A 109 2.28 -13.98 4.52
C HIS A 109 0.81 -14.42 4.52
N LEU A 110 -0.12 -13.51 4.23
CA LEU A 110 -1.55 -13.82 4.20
C LEU A 110 -2.03 -14.17 2.79
N CYS A 111 -1.78 -13.29 1.82
CA CYS A 111 -2.21 -13.51 0.44
C CYS A 111 -1.60 -12.48 -0.54
N GLU A 112 -1.78 -12.71 -1.85
CA GLU A 112 -1.43 -11.77 -2.91
C GLU A 112 -2.66 -11.33 -3.70
N MET A 113 -2.87 -10.02 -3.86
CA MET A 113 -4.03 -9.41 -4.51
C MET A 113 -3.82 -9.18 -6.02
N PRO A 114 -4.89 -9.00 -6.81
CA PRO A 114 -4.80 -8.81 -8.26
C PRO A 114 -3.84 -7.67 -8.64
N THR A 115 -3.14 -7.85 -9.77
CA THR A 115 -2.19 -6.84 -10.23
C THR A 115 -2.87 -5.53 -10.61
N ASN A 116 -2.21 -4.41 -10.38
CA ASN A 116 -2.65 -3.06 -10.75
C ASN A 116 -1.73 -2.48 -11.83
N LEU A 117 -2.28 -1.78 -12.81
CA LEU A 117 -1.52 -1.17 -13.89
C LEU A 117 -1.20 0.29 -13.60
N ALA A 118 0.09 0.59 -13.43
CA ALA A 118 0.55 1.96 -13.25
C ALA A 118 0.55 2.72 -14.59
N LYS A 119 0.41 4.04 -14.54
CA LYS A 119 0.60 4.92 -15.72
C LYS A 119 2.01 4.81 -16.33
N THR A 120 2.98 4.40 -15.52
CA THR A 120 4.35 4.09 -15.95
C THR A 120 4.47 2.71 -16.60
N GLU A 121 3.35 2.02 -16.82
CA GLU A 121 3.24 0.68 -17.37
C GLU A 121 3.96 -0.39 -16.54
N LEU A 122 4.09 -0.15 -15.23
CA LEU A 122 4.45 -1.17 -14.24
C LEU A 122 3.19 -1.95 -13.86
N VAL A 123 3.33 -3.27 -13.78
CA VAL A 123 2.33 -4.20 -13.27
C VAL A 123 2.68 -4.49 -11.83
N VAL A 124 1.92 -3.89 -10.92
CA VAL A 124 2.17 -3.89 -9.49
C VAL A 124 1.35 -4.99 -8.83
N ARG A 125 2.00 -5.94 -8.16
CA ARG A 125 1.36 -7.03 -7.40
C ARG A 125 1.34 -6.68 -5.91
N PRO A 126 0.16 -6.44 -5.29
CA PRO A 126 0.08 -6.21 -3.85
C PRO A 126 0.15 -7.53 -3.08
N CYS A 127 1.02 -7.58 -2.07
CA CYS A 127 1.18 -8.71 -1.16
C CYS A 127 0.74 -8.27 0.24
N VAL A 128 -0.09 -9.06 0.91
CA VAL A 128 -0.59 -8.75 2.26
C VAL A 128 0.14 -9.62 3.27
N ALA A 129 0.69 -8.97 4.30
CA ALA A 129 1.36 -9.65 5.39
C ALA A 129 0.89 -9.12 6.73
N LEU A 130 0.85 -9.99 7.73
CA LEU A 130 0.58 -9.65 9.12
C LEU A 130 1.90 -9.63 9.88
N LEU A 131 2.25 -8.47 10.42
CA LEU A 131 3.30 -8.32 11.41
C LEU A 131 2.69 -8.61 12.78
N HIS A 132 3.05 -9.76 13.33
CA HIS A 132 2.68 -10.13 14.69
C HIS A 132 3.57 -9.39 15.68
N SER A 133 2.96 -8.85 16.72
CA SER A 133 3.63 -8.11 17.80
C SER A 133 3.35 -8.69 19.18
N TYR A 134 2.52 -9.72 19.24
CA TYR A 134 2.12 -10.43 20.45
C TYR A 134 2.42 -11.91 20.30
N ASP A 135 3.10 -12.50 21.28
CA ASP A 135 3.29 -13.95 21.35
C ASP A 135 2.36 -14.57 22.40
N PRO A 136 1.37 -15.38 21.99
CA PRO A 136 0.45 -16.04 22.93
C PRO A 136 1.12 -17.07 23.84
N LYS A 137 2.31 -17.58 23.50
CA LYS A 137 3.02 -18.58 24.31
C LYS A 137 3.80 -17.94 25.45
N THR A 138 4.47 -16.82 25.18
CA THR A 138 5.29 -16.11 26.18
C THR A 138 4.52 -14.96 26.84
N GLY A 139 3.41 -14.52 26.26
CA GLY A 139 2.65 -13.35 26.72
C GLY A 139 3.34 -12.02 26.44
N LEU A 140 4.42 -12.02 25.64
CA LEU A 140 5.14 -10.81 25.27
C LEU A 140 4.31 -9.98 24.28
N ASP A 141 4.16 -8.70 24.58
CA ASP A 141 3.51 -7.71 23.72
C ASP A 141 4.49 -6.55 23.47
N ALA A 142 4.64 -6.18 22.20
CA ALA A 142 5.60 -5.17 21.76
C ALA A 142 4.94 -4.15 20.83
N SER A 143 5.05 -2.87 21.14
CA SER A 143 4.61 -1.82 20.22
C SER A 143 5.44 -1.83 18.93
N VAL A 144 4.78 -2.03 17.78
CA VAL A 144 5.40 -2.02 16.44
C VAL A 144 6.11 -0.69 16.17
N ALA A 145 5.45 0.42 16.52
CA ALA A 145 5.95 1.77 16.28
C ALA A 145 7.23 2.07 17.07
N GLU A 146 7.35 1.52 18.29
CA GLU A 146 8.48 1.79 19.18
C GLU A 146 9.70 0.90 18.92
N ARG A 147 9.49 -0.36 18.50
CA ARG A 147 10.58 -1.36 18.43
C ARG A 147 10.99 -1.80 17.03
N LEU A 148 10.08 -1.78 16.03
CA LEU A 148 10.36 -2.40 14.73
C LEU A 148 10.63 -1.42 13.58
N LEU A 149 10.33 -0.13 13.76
CA LEU A 149 10.53 0.88 12.72
C LEU A 149 11.77 1.80 12.90
N PRO A 150 12.99 1.37 13.33
CA PRO A 150 14.07 2.32 13.62
C PRO A 150 15.13 2.47 12.51
N ARG A 151 14.97 1.88 11.31
CA ARG A 151 16.00 1.95 10.26
C ARG A 151 15.40 2.24 8.88
N LEU A 152 15.11 3.51 8.66
CA LEU A 152 14.62 4.04 7.39
C LEU A 152 15.81 4.45 6.52
N ASP A 153 15.81 4.10 5.23
CA ASP A 153 16.75 4.69 4.28
C ASP A 153 16.26 6.08 3.88
N ALA A 154 16.92 7.10 4.42
CA ALA A 154 16.60 8.50 4.15
C ALA A 154 16.68 8.90 2.67
N ARG A 155 17.32 8.09 1.81
CA ARG A 155 17.40 8.33 0.36
C ARG A 155 16.10 7.97 -0.36
N GLU A 156 15.32 7.06 0.19
CA GLU A 156 14.12 6.51 -0.44
C GLU A 156 12.84 6.86 0.33
N VAL A 157 12.92 6.88 1.66
CA VAL A 157 11.81 7.14 2.57
C VAL A 157 12.08 8.39 3.41
N ALA A 158 11.22 9.40 3.27
CA ALA A 158 11.23 10.59 4.10
C ALA A 158 10.58 10.35 5.47
N ALA A 159 9.55 9.49 5.51
CA ALA A 159 8.90 9.11 6.75
C ALA A 159 8.08 7.83 6.65
N VAL A 160 7.78 7.24 7.80
CA VAL A 160 6.84 6.13 7.94
C VAL A 160 5.73 6.53 8.91
N PHE A 161 4.51 6.20 8.54
CA PHE A 161 3.30 6.40 9.33
C PHE A 161 2.36 5.21 9.18
N SER A 162 1.28 5.19 9.96
CA SER A 162 0.27 4.14 9.87
C SER A 162 -1.13 4.70 9.89
N ALA A 163 -2.06 4.01 9.22
CA ALA A 163 -3.47 4.37 9.15
C ALA A 163 -4.34 3.22 9.68
N PRO A 164 -5.50 3.50 10.32
CA PRO A 164 -6.47 2.46 10.63
C PRO A 164 -6.95 1.81 9.32
N PHE A 165 -6.71 0.51 9.16
CA PHE A 165 -6.93 -0.19 7.90
C PHE A 165 -8.41 -0.18 7.51
N LYS A 166 -9.30 -0.25 8.51
CA LYS A 166 -10.74 -0.20 8.31
C LYS A 166 -11.23 1.14 7.75
N ASN A 167 -10.56 2.26 8.06
CA ASN A 167 -11.01 3.60 7.68
C ASN A 167 -10.97 3.83 6.17
N PHE A 168 -10.21 3.03 5.41
CA PHE A 168 -10.25 3.02 3.94
C PHE A 168 -11.59 2.56 3.35
N LEU A 169 -12.59 2.19 4.17
CA LEU A 169 -13.96 1.92 3.74
C LEU A 169 -14.94 3.06 4.07
N TYR A 170 -14.50 4.08 4.79
CA TYR A 170 -15.36 5.13 5.32
C TYR A 170 -15.07 6.48 4.68
N HIS A 171 -16.14 7.24 4.43
CA HIS A 171 -16.06 8.61 3.93
C HIS A 171 -15.50 9.58 4.99
N GLU A 172 -15.69 9.25 6.26
CA GLU A 172 -15.21 10.02 7.40
C GLU A 172 -14.22 9.18 8.20
N ASP A 173 -13.32 9.86 8.89
CA ASP A 173 -12.44 9.21 9.85
C ASP A 173 -13.28 8.58 10.95
N LEU A 174 -13.00 7.32 11.30
CA LEU A 174 -13.53 6.72 12.51
C LEU A 174 -12.47 6.91 13.59
N PRO A 175 -12.59 7.95 14.45
CA PRO A 175 -11.56 8.24 15.43
C PRO A 175 -11.40 7.05 16.39
N ASP A 176 -10.19 6.50 16.40
CA ASP A 176 -9.71 5.46 17.31
C ASP A 176 -8.99 6.06 18.53
N GLN A 177 -8.72 7.38 18.50
CA GLN A 177 -8.01 8.13 19.53
C GLN A 177 -8.73 9.46 19.82
N PRO A 178 -8.74 9.93 21.07
CA PRO A 178 -9.10 11.31 21.37
C PRO A 178 -8.05 12.24 20.72
N ASP A 179 -8.50 13.32 20.09
CA ASP A 179 -7.65 14.41 19.56
C ASP A 179 -6.89 14.15 18.24
N LEU A 180 -7.51 13.44 17.28
CA LEU A 180 -7.02 13.43 15.90
C LEU A 180 -7.02 14.85 15.29
N PRO A 181 -5.95 15.28 14.59
CA PRO A 181 -5.91 16.61 13.99
C PRO A 181 -6.93 16.79 12.84
N GLY A 182 -7.63 17.91 12.84
CA GLY A 182 -8.67 18.24 11.85
C GLY A 182 -10.01 17.56 12.13
N GLU A 183 -10.95 17.64 11.18
CA GLU A 183 -12.29 17.08 11.36
C GLU A 183 -12.39 15.66 10.77
N PRO A 184 -13.29 14.78 11.25
CA PRO A 184 -13.52 13.47 10.64
C PRO A 184 -13.82 13.53 9.14
N SER A 185 -14.52 14.58 8.69
CA SER A 185 -14.85 14.82 7.27
C SER A 185 -13.64 15.15 6.39
N ASP A 186 -12.48 15.48 6.98
CA ASP A 186 -11.26 15.74 6.22
C ASP A 186 -10.62 14.45 5.68
N TRP A 187 -11.07 13.28 6.14
CA TRP A 187 -10.47 11.98 5.83
C TRP A 187 -10.48 11.62 4.34
N TYR A 188 -11.59 11.82 3.62
CA TYR A 188 -11.71 11.32 2.25
C TYR A 188 -12.28 12.34 1.27
N LYS A 189 -11.67 12.39 0.08
CA LYS A 189 -12.18 13.10 -1.10
C LYS A 189 -12.05 12.21 -2.32
N GLY A 190 -13.18 11.81 -2.88
CA GLY A 190 -13.24 11.05 -4.12
C GLY A 190 -13.58 11.94 -5.31
N ALA A 191 -12.97 11.66 -6.46
CA ALA A 191 -13.41 12.25 -7.73
C ALA A 191 -13.42 11.16 -8.79
N TRP A 192 -14.48 11.13 -9.61
CA TRP A 192 -14.42 10.39 -10.85
C TRP A 192 -13.45 11.09 -11.79
N THR A 193 -12.48 10.34 -12.25
CA THR A 193 -11.57 10.79 -13.29
C THR A 193 -11.80 9.93 -14.52
N ASP A 194 -11.92 10.59 -15.67
CA ASP A 194 -11.92 9.90 -16.94
C ASP A 194 -10.52 9.36 -17.18
N TRP A 195 -10.29 8.14 -16.72
CA TRP A 195 -9.10 7.40 -17.07
C TRP A 195 -9.43 6.57 -18.30
N HIS A 196 -9.26 7.21 -19.45
CA HIS A 196 -9.34 6.59 -20.77
C HIS A 196 -10.67 5.86 -21.05
N GLU A 197 -11.79 6.58 -20.87
CA GLU A 197 -13.18 6.16 -21.17
C GLU A 197 -13.80 5.14 -20.22
N ASN A 198 -13.02 4.57 -19.29
CA ASN A 198 -13.54 3.91 -18.10
C ASN A 198 -13.52 4.88 -16.92
N GLN A 199 -14.63 4.96 -16.19
CA GLN A 199 -14.71 5.76 -14.98
C GLN A 199 -13.76 5.15 -13.93
N TRP A 200 -12.64 5.82 -13.66
CA TRP A 200 -11.72 5.40 -12.60
C TRP A 200 -11.89 6.33 -11.41
N ARG A 201 -12.16 5.75 -10.26
CA ARG A 201 -12.36 6.53 -9.05
C ARG A 201 -11.01 6.90 -8.45
N MET A 202 -10.68 8.19 -8.51
CA MET A 202 -9.54 8.75 -7.79
C MET A 202 -9.92 8.91 -6.32
N HIS A 203 -9.36 8.04 -5.49
CA HIS A 203 -9.45 8.13 -4.04
C HIS A 203 -8.35 9.03 -3.49
N ASN A 204 -8.70 9.92 -2.58
CA ASN A 204 -7.75 10.73 -1.81
C ASN A 204 -8.11 10.59 -0.33
N PHE A 205 -7.24 9.97 0.43
CA PHE A 205 -7.34 9.87 1.88
C PHE A 205 -6.33 10.81 2.52
N PHE A 206 -6.72 11.51 3.58
CA PHE A 206 -5.89 12.44 4.33
C PHE A 206 -5.69 11.89 5.74
N VAL A 207 -4.67 11.04 5.87
CA VAL A 207 -4.38 10.27 7.07
C VAL A 207 -3.79 11.17 8.15
N PRO A 208 -4.38 11.25 9.36
CA PRO A 208 -3.81 11.98 10.49
C PRO A 208 -2.41 11.53 10.86
N VAL A 209 -1.56 12.49 11.20
CA VAL A 209 -0.19 12.25 11.64
C VAL A 209 -0.17 12.16 13.16
N THR A 210 -0.33 10.95 13.72
CA THR A 210 -0.33 10.74 15.19
C THR A 210 0.89 9.99 15.71
N ASN A 211 1.44 9.05 14.92
CA ASN A 211 2.52 8.15 15.33
C ASN A 211 3.59 8.03 14.24
N GLN A 212 4.16 9.16 13.82
CA GLN A 212 5.11 9.21 12.71
C GLN A 212 6.56 9.05 13.19
N VAL A 213 7.31 8.22 12.47
CA VAL A 213 8.78 8.21 12.52
C VAL A 213 9.28 8.95 11.29
N VAL A 214 9.76 10.18 11.47
CA VAL A 214 10.34 10.99 10.39
C VAL A 214 11.83 10.71 10.32
N THR A 215 12.32 10.35 9.14
CA THR A 215 13.76 10.22 8.91
C THR A 215 14.34 11.56 8.53
N LYS A 216 15.21 12.10 9.37
CA LYS A 216 16.01 13.28 9.02
C LYS A 216 17.35 12.82 8.44
N PRO A 217 17.69 13.15 7.19
CA PRO A 217 18.96 12.74 6.60
C PRO A 217 20.13 13.43 7.29
N LYS A 218 21.26 12.74 7.33
CA LYS A 218 22.53 13.33 7.74
C LYS A 218 23.19 14.01 6.53
N LYS A 219 23.09 15.35 6.49
CA LYS A 219 23.84 16.29 5.62
C LYS A 219 23.39 16.43 4.15
N ASP A 220 22.10 16.61 3.88
CA ASP A 220 21.66 17.16 2.58
C ASP A 220 20.56 18.22 2.80
N ASP A 221 20.78 19.46 2.32
CA ASP A 221 19.92 20.61 2.64
C ASP A 221 18.53 20.50 1.99
N ASP A 222 18.42 19.88 0.81
CA ASP A 222 17.15 19.71 0.09
C ASP A 222 16.23 18.70 0.76
N GLN A 223 16.78 17.62 1.32
CA GLN A 223 16.00 16.63 2.04
C GLN A 223 15.57 17.13 3.43
N LYS A 224 16.38 18.00 4.05
CA LYS A 224 16.04 18.65 5.32
C LYS A 224 14.82 19.57 5.21
N ALA A 225 14.74 20.36 4.14
CA ALA A 225 13.58 21.22 3.88
C ALA A 225 12.27 20.43 3.70
N VAL A 226 12.33 19.21 3.16
CA VAL A 226 11.15 18.35 2.96
C VAL A 226 10.74 17.67 4.25
N ALA A 227 11.70 17.15 5.04
CA ALA A 227 11.40 16.65 6.38
C ALA A 227 10.76 17.75 7.24
N ASP A 228 11.27 18.98 7.19
CA ASP A 228 10.70 20.12 7.90
C ASP A 228 9.34 20.58 7.36
N ASN A 229 9.01 20.27 6.10
CA ASN A 229 7.67 20.52 5.53
C ASN A 229 6.68 19.41 5.91
N LEU A 230 7.12 18.15 5.92
CA LEU A 230 6.34 17.02 6.43
C LEU A 230 6.00 17.21 7.91
N ASP A 231 6.95 17.67 8.73
CA ASP A 231 6.75 18.01 10.14
C ASP A 231 5.66 19.09 10.37
N LYS A 232 5.31 19.88 9.35
CA LYS A 232 4.26 20.91 9.41
C LYS A 232 2.88 20.42 8.96
N LEU A 233 2.81 19.25 8.32
CA LEU A 233 1.56 18.70 7.84
C LEU A 233 0.88 17.91 8.95
N SER A 234 -0.38 18.25 9.22
CA SER A 234 -1.21 17.51 10.16
C SER A 234 -1.81 16.22 9.57
N ARG A 235 -1.84 16.11 8.23
CA ARG A 235 -2.37 14.96 7.49
C ARG A 235 -1.56 14.65 6.23
N TYR A 236 -1.30 13.38 5.97
CA TYR A 236 -0.69 12.91 4.72
C TYR A 236 -1.69 12.40 3.72
N ARG A 237 -1.51 12.80 2.46
CA ARG A 237 -2.37 12.38 1.36
C ARG A 237 -1.94 11.03 0.81
N VAL A 238 -2.80 10.02 0.98
CA VAL A 238 -2.73 8.72 0.33
C VAL A 238 -3.71 8.72 -0.84
N PHE A 239 -3.21 8.55 -2.06
CA PHE A 239 -4.03 8.69 -3.26
C PHE A 239 -3.56 7.77 -4.40
N GLY A 240 -4.29 7.81 -5.51
CA GLY A 240 -3.90 7.07 -6.72
C GLY A 240 -3.97 5.55 -6.53
N MET A 241 -2.99 4.84 -7.11
CA MET A 241 -2.92 3.38 -7.02
C MET A 241 -2.81 2.89 -5.57
N THR A 242 -2.04 3.57 -4.72
CA THR A 242 -1.88 3.18 -3.32
C THR A 242 -3.21 3.20 -2.58
N ALA A 243 -3.98 4.29 -2.72
CA ALA A 243 -5.31 4.36 -2.13
C ALA A 243 -6.26 3.30 -2.70
N ARG A 244 -6.18 3.03 -4.01
CA ARG A 244 -6.97 1.98 -4.64
C ARG A 244 -6.67 0.59 -4.07
N ILE A 245 -5.39 0.23 -3.98
CA ILE A 245 -4.93 -1.04 -3.41
C ILE A 245 -5.43 -1.20 -1.97
N LEU A 246 -5.37 -0.13 -1.16
CA LEU A 246 -5.84 -0.16 0.23
C LEU A 246 -7.35 -0.34 0.34
N VAL A 247 -8.14 0.35 -0.50
CA VAL A 247 -9.59 0.16 -0.59
C VAL A 247 -9.93 -1.28 -0.95
N ASP A 248 -9.31 -1.82 -2.01
CA ASP A 248 -9.54 -3.18 -2.48
C ASP A 248 -9.15 -4.24 -1.42
N ALA A 249 -8.00 -4.06 -0.75
CA ALA A 249 -7.59 -4.94 0.35
C ALA A 249 -8.55 -4.86 1.54
N ALA A 250 -8.99 -3.67 1.95
CA ALA A 250 -9.91 -3.48 3.06
C ALA A 250 -11.30 -4.06 2.75
N ARG A 251 -11.79 -3.87 1.51
CA ARG A 251 -13.08 -4.41 1.06
C ARG A 251 -13.14 -5.92 1.25
N TYR A 252 -12.08 -6.59 0.80
CA TYR A 252 -11.97 -8.03 0.92
C TYR A 252 -11.78 -8.48 2.38
N ALA A 253 -10.86 -7.86 3.12
CA ALA A 253 -10.59 -8.21 4.51
C ALA A 253 -11.85 -8.09 5.39
N TYR A 254 -12.55 -6.97 5.33
CA TYR A 254 -13.74 -6.74 6.16
C TYR A 254 -15.03 -7.29 5.55
N ASN A 255 -14.99 -7.81 4.31
CA ASN A 255 -16.16 -8.23 3.54
C ASN A 255 -17.25 -7.15 3.55
N GLN A 256 -16.84 -5.93 3.23
CA GLN A 256 -17.66 -4.73 3.33
C GLN A 256 -17.33 -3.79 2.17
N GLU A 257 -18.36 -3.28 1.50
CA GLU A 257 -18.19 -2.25 0.48
C GLU A 257 -17.96 -0.86 1.12
N PRO A 258 -17.20 0.03 0.47
CA PRO A 258 -16.97 1.37 0.97
C PRO A 258 -18.27 2.17 1.01
N THR A 259 -18.37 3.08 1.97
CA THR A 259 -19.49 4.05 2.10
C THR A 259 -19.47 5.16 1.04
N PHE A 260 -18.57 5.06 0.07
CA PHE A 260 -18.38 5.99 -1.03
C PHE A 260 -18.26 5.26 -2.37
N GLU A 261 -18.38 6.02 -3.45
CA GLU A 261 -18.21 5.52 -4.81
C GLU A 261 -16.80 4.94 -5.04
N HIS A 262 -16.71 3.81 -5.72
CA HIS A 262 -15.49 3.05 -6.01
C HIS A 262 -15.69 2.22 -7.29
N ASN A 263 -14.62 1.69 -7.89
CA ASN A 263 -14.79 0.74 -8.99
C ASN A 263 -15.12 -0.65 -8.42
N SER A 264 -16.05 -1.37 -9.06
CA SER A 264 -16.57 -2.64 -8.57
C SER A 264 -15.56 -3.80 -8.57
N HIS A 265 -14.64 -3.83 -9.54
CA HIS A 265 -13.66 -4.91 -9.74
C HIS A 265 -12.38 -4.74 -8.89
N PHE A 266 -11.58 -5.80 -8.74
CA PHE A 266 -10.30 -5.78 -8.01
C PHE A 266 -9.14 -5.79 -8.99
N GLY A 267 -8.26 -4.79 -8.89
CA GLY A 267 -7.11 -4.63 -9.79
C GLY A 267 -7.49 -4.60 -11.28
N ASP A 268 -6.50 -4.90 -12.12
CA ASP A 268 -6.50 -4.63 -13.57
C ASP A 268 -6.06 -5.86 -14.41
N GLU A 269 -6.10 -7.08 -13.85
CA GLU A 269 -5.63 -8.32 -14.50
C GLU A 269 -6.20 -8.49 -15.94
N GLU A 270 -7.50 -8.22 -16.10
CA GLU A 270 -8.19 -8.30 -17.38
C GLU A 270 -7.68 -7.23 -18.37
N MET A 271 -7.60 -5.97 -17.93
CA MET A 271 -7.09 -4.87 -18.74
C MET A 271 -5.65 -5.14 -19.20
N ILE A 272 -4.79 -5.62 -18.30
CA ILE A 272 -3.40 -5.98 -18.61
C ILE A 272 -3.35 -7.11 -19.66
N THR A 273 -4.20 -8.13 -19.50
CA THR A 273 -4.31 -9.23 -20.46
C THR A 273 -4.70 -8.73 -21.85
N ARG A 274 -5.68 -7.84 -21.95
CA ARG A 274 -6.15 -7.27 -23.23
C ARG A 274 -5.08 -6.38 -23.88
N LEU A 275 -4.39 -5.54 -23.09
CA LEU A 275 -3.26 -4.73 -23.58
C LEU A 275 -2.15 -5.60 -24.18
N ARG A 276 -1.86 -6.75 -23.57
CA ARG A 276 -0.89 -7.69 -24.12
C ARG A 276 -1.32 -8.34 -25.42
N LYS A 277 -2.61 -8.67 -25.57
CA LYS A 277 -3.15 -9.18 -26.85
C LYS A 277 -3.00 -8.15 -27.98
N LEU A 278 -2.99 -6.85 -27.66
CA LEU A 278 -2.69 -5.76 -28.59
C LEU A 278 -1.20 -5.54 -28.87
N GLY A 279 -0.31 -6.33 -28.29
CA GLY A 279 1.14 -6.14 -28.41
C GLY A 279 1.70 -5.01 -27.55
N ARG A 280 0.92 -4.46 -26.61
CA ARG A 280 1.42 -3.53 -25.57
C ARG A 280 2.05 -4.33 -24.41
N LEU A 281 2.79 -3.64 -23.54
CA LEU A 281 3.44 -4.23 -22.37
C LEU A 281 4.47 -5.35 -22.69
N GLY A 282 5.08 -5.30 -23.87
CA GLY A 282 6.15 -6.22 -24.28
C GLY A 282 7.50 -5.96 -23.57
N ASP A 283 8.49 -6.80 -23.90
CA ASP A 283 9.80 -6.88 -23.22
C ASP A 283 10.63 -5.60 -23.32
N ILE A 284 10.60 -4.96 -24.49
CA ILE A 284 11.34 -3.72 -24.76
C ILE A 284 10.39 -2.54 -24.55
N ARG A 285 10.67 -1.74 -23.53
CA ARG A 285 10.01 -0.43 -23.35
C ARG A 285 10.66 0.58 -24.29
N LYS A 286 9.99 0.96 -25.38
CA LYS A 286 10.47 2.06 -26.23
C LYS A 286 10.15 3.39 -25.56
N ARG A 287 11.00 4.40 -25.72
CA ARG A 287 10.74 5.76 -25.17
C ARG A 287 9.44 6.38 -25.68
N THR A 288 8.93 5.91 -26.81
CA THR A 288 7.67 6.30 -27.43
C THR A 288 6.48 5.47 -26.95
N ASP A 289 6.69 4.42 -26.14
CA ASP A 289 5.63 3.59 -25.56
C ASP A 289 5.04 4.29 -24.33
N VAL A 290 4.39 5.42 -24.55
CA VAL A 290 3.46 5.97 -23.58
C VAL A 290 2.12 5.31 -23.84
N LEU A 291 1.53 4.70 -22.81
CA LEU A 291 0.19 4.14 -22.90
C LEU A 291 -0.79 5.28 -23.23
N THR A 292 -1.35 5.27 -24.44
CA THR A 292 -2.25 6.34 -24.90
C THR A 292 -3.71 6.02 -24.57
N LYS A 293 -4.58 7.03 -24.70
CA LYS A 293 -6.03 6.84 -24.59
C LYS A 293 -6.54 5.83 -25.62
N ASP A 294 -6.05 5.89 -26.85
CA ASP A 294 -6.48 4.99 -27.92
C ASP A 294 -6.08 3.54 -27.65
N ASP A 295 -4.92 3.30 -27.03
CA ASP A 295 -4.47 1.94 -26.68
C ASP A 295 -5.41 1.27 -25.67
N LEU A 296 -5.85 2.02 -24.66
CA LEU A 296 -6.77 1.54 -23.63
C LEU A 296 -8.19 1.35 -24.17
N VAL A 297 -8.67 2.22 -25.06
CA VAL A 297 -9.96 2.06 -25.74
C VAL A 297 -9.96 0.81 -26.61
N LYS A 298 -8.89 0.58 -27.38
CA LYS A 298 -8.74 -0.66 -28.16
C LYS A 298 -8.73 -1.88 -27.25
N ALA A 299 -8.10 -1.79 -26.07
CA ALA A 299 -8.06 -2.88 -25.10
C ALA A 299 -9.44 -3.14 -24.47
N ALA A 300 -10.20 -2.09 -24.13
CA ALA A 300 -11.54 -2.21 -23.55
C ALA A 300 -12.57 -2.84 -24.52
N ASN A 301 -12.36 -2.68 -25.83
CA ASN A 301 -13.22 -3.22 -26.89
C ASN A 301 -12.84 -4.64 -27.36
N LEU A 302 -11.80 -5.24 -26.78
CA LEU A 302 -11.38 -6.64 -26.97
C LEU A 302 -11.98 -7.58 -25.93
#